data_AF-A0A1K1Q0G3-F1
#
_entry.id   AF-A0A1K1Q0G3-F1
#
_cell.length_a   1.000
_cell.length_b   1.000
_cell.length_c   1.000
_cell.angle_alpha   90.00
_cell.angle_beta   90.00
_cell.angle_gamma   90.00
#
_symmetry.space_group_name_H-M   'P 1'
#
loop_
_entity.id
_entity.type
_entity.pdbx_description
1 polymer ?
#
loop_
_entity_poly.entity_id
_entity_poly.type
_entity_poly.pdbx_seq_one_letter_code
_entity_poly.pdbx_strand_id
1 'polypeptide(L)' 'MSSEEKARQEIDIKLREAGWLIQDRKKMNIQSSLGVAVREFPTSTGEVDYALFIDGTPV' A
#
# COMPACT_ATOMS: atom_id res chain seq x y z
N MET A 1 13.47 -1.36 -15.97
CA MET A 1 13.49 -1.67 -14.52
C MET A 1 14.58 -0.84 -13.86
N SER A 2 14.18 0.31 -13.33
CA SER A 2 14.98 1.09 -12.41
C SER A 2 15.20 0.33 -11.10
N SER A 3 16.16 0.79 -10.29
CA SER A 3 16.36 0.24 -8.94
C SER A 3 15.12 0.40 -8.06
N GLU A 4 14.33 1.46 -8.27
CA GLU A 4 13.07 1.73 -7.57
C GLU A 4 11.98 0.74 -7.97
N GLU A 5 11.85 0.42 -9.26
CA GLU A 5 10.87 -0.59 -9.72
C GLU A 5 11.15 -1.98 -9.13
N LYS A 6 12.43 -2.34 -8.97
CA LYS A 6 12.83 -3.59 -8.31
C LYS A 6 12.50 -3.56 -6.82
N ALA A 7 12.82 -2.47 -6.14
CA ALA A 7 12.50 -2.31 -4.73
C ALA A 7 10.98 -2.38 -4.50
N ARG A 8 10.18 -1.75 -5.36
CA ARG A 8 8.70 -1.78 -5.31
C ARG A 8 8.16 -3.20 -5.44
N GLN A 9 8.70 -4.01 -6.36
CA GLN A 9 8.32 -5.41 -6.49
C GLN A 9 8.64 -6.23 -5.23
N GLU A 10 9.82 -6.06 -4.66
CA GLU A 10 10.22 -6.76 -3.43
C GLU A 10 9.34 -6.37 -2.23
N ILE A 11 8.99 -5.09 -2.12
CA ILE A 11 8.08 -4.59 -1.08
C ILE A 11 6.68 -5.16 -1.27
N ASP A 12 6.16 -5.16 -2.51
CA ASP A 12 4.85 -5.72 -2.83
C ASP A 12 4.77 -7.22 -2.50
N ILE A 13 5.85 -7.98 -2.72
CA ILE A 13 5.92 -9.40 -2.33
C ILE A 13 5.83 -9.54 -0.81
N LYS A 14 6.68 -8.83 -0.06
CA LYS A 14 6.73 -8.91 1.40
C LYS A 14 5.42 -8.49 2.06
N LEU A 15 4.77 -7.45 1.55
CA LEU A 15 3.47 -6.99 2.03
C LEU A 15 2.39 -8.07 1.82
N ARG A 16 2.34 -8.71 0.64
CA ARG A 16 1.41 -9.80 0.37
C ARG A 16 1.67 -11.01 1.26
N GLU A 17 2.93 -11.40 1.46
CA GLU A 17 3.31 -12.50 2.36
C GLU A 17 2.92 -12.20 3.83
N ALA A 18 3.00 -10.94 4.24
CA ALA A 18 2.53 -10.48 5.55
C ALA A 18 1.00 -10.31 5.65
N GLY A 19 0.23 -10.67 4.59
CA GLY A 19 -1.23 -10.66 4.59
C GLY A 19 -1.87 -9.32 4.19
N TRP A 20 -1.10 -8.36 3.67
CA TRP A 20 -1.62 -7.08 3.22
C TRP A 20 -2.23 -7.18 1.82
N LEU A 21 -3.44 -6.65 1.67
CA LEU A 21 -4.06 -6.46 0.37
C LEU A 21 -3.55 -5.16 -0.26
N ILE A 22 -2.72 -5.29 -1.29
CA ILE A 22 -2.15 -4.14 -1.99
C ILE A 22 -3.15 -3.59 -3.02
N GLN A 23 -3.39 -2.29 -2.97
CA GLN A 23 -4.31 -1.59 -3.85
C GLN A 23 -3.70 -0.30 -4.41
N ASP A 24 -4.11 0.07 -5.62
CA ASP A 24 -3.80 1.39 -6.16
C ASP A 24 -4.85 2.40 -5.71
N ARG A 25 -4.43 3.64 -5.48
CA ARG A 25 -5.30 4.76 -5.12
C ARG A 25 -6.59 4.82 -5.95
N LYS A 26 -6.50 4.59 -7.26
CA LYS A 26 -7.65 4.71 -8.19
C LYS A 26 -8.77 3.68 -7.93
N LYS A 27 -8.47 2.56 -7.27
CA LYS A 27 -9.40 1.46 -7.02
C LYS A 27 -9.46 1.08 -5.53
N MET A 28 -9.03 1.99 -4.66
CA MET A 28 -8.91 1.72 -3.24
C MET A 28 -10.27 1.45 -2.59
N ASN A 29 -10.33 0.33 -1.89
CA ASN A 29 -11.35 -0.01 -0.92
C ASN A 29 -10.65 -0.48 0.37
N ILE A 30 -10.55 0.43 1.35
CA ILE A 30 -9.87 0.20 2.63
C ILE A 30 -10.61 -0.84 3.48
N GLN A 31 -11.90 -1.10 3.20
CA GLN A 31 -12.70 -2.12 3.86
C GLN A 31 -12.65 -3.49 3.16
N SER A 32 -11.82 -3.65 2.12
CA SER A 32 -11.76 -4.91 1.36
C SER A 32 -11.02 -6.04 2.08
N SER A 33 -10.28 -5.73 3.16
CA SER A 33 -9.54 -6.69 3.98
C SER A 33 -9.27 -6.09 5.36
N LEU A 34 -8.89 -6.91 6.34
CA LEU A 34 -8.43 -6.43 7.64
C LEU A 34 -7.16 -5.57 7.48
N GLY A 35 -6.24 -5.94 6.58
CA GLY A 35 -5.03 -5.19 6.27
C GLY A 35 -5.00 -4.75 4.80
N VAL A 36 -4.94 -3.44 4.56
CA VAL A 36 -4.87 -2.86 3.21
C VAL A 36 -3.66 -1.94 3.09
N ALA A 37 -2.83 -2.18 2.07
CA ALA A 37 -1.71 -1.32 1.72
C ALA A 37 -2.06 -0.55 0.43
N VAL A 38 -2.08 0.77 0.47
CA VAL A 38 -2.41 1.60 -0.69
C VAL A 38 -1.18 2.28 -1.22
N ARG A 39 -0.90 2.10 -2.51
CA ARG A 39 0.22 2.74 -3.21
C ARG A 39 -0.08 4.20 -3.54
N GLU A 40 0.96 5.04 -3.51
CA GLU A 40 0.95 6.43 -3.98
C GLU A 40 -0.18 7.24 -3.32
N PHE A 41 -0.21 7.21 -1.99
CA PHE A 41 -1.30 7.76 -1.19
C PHE A 41 -1.03 9.23 -0.83
N PRO A 42 -1.96 10.17 -1.12
CA PRO A 42 -1.79 11.57 -0.77
C PRO A 42 -2.07 11.79 0.73
N THR A 43 -1.15 12.48 1.40
CA THR A 43 -1.34 12.96 2.78
C THR A 43 -1.29 14.49 2.82
N SER A 44 -1.62 15.08 3.97
CA SER A 44 -1.59 16.54 4.14
C SER A 44 -0.19 17.15 4.01
N THR A 45 0.87 16.34 4.14
CA THR A 45 2.27 16.77 4.07
C THR A 45 2.99 16.33 2.80
N GLY A 46 2.31 15.59 1.91
CA GLY A 46 2.90 15.05 0.68
C GLY A 46 2.39 13.65 0.34
N GLU A 47 2.80 13.15 -0.82
CA GLU A 47 2.49 11.77 -1.23
C GLU A 47 3.45 10.78 -0.55
N VAL A 48 2.92 9.62 -0.15
CA VAL A 48 3.71 8.49 0.36
C VAL A 48 3.61 7.29 -0.58
N ASP A 49 4.68 6.52 -0.70
CA ASP A 49 4.71 5.33 -1.56
C ASP A 49 3.69 4.27 -1.14
N TYR A 50 3.52 4.07 0.17
CA TYR A 50 2.59 3.10 0.75
C TYR A 50 1.94 3.67 2.01
N ALA A 51 0.61 3.68 2.04
CA ALA A 51 -0.17 3.91 3.25
C ALA A 51 -0.79 2.59 3.71
N LEU A 52 -0.61 2.24 4.99
CA LEU A 52 -1.11 1.01 5.57
C LEU A 52 -2.36 1.31 6.40
N PHE A 53 -3.37 0.45 6.28
CA PHE A 53 -4.63 0.56 7.00
C PHE A 53 -4.99 -0.78 7.63
N ILE A 54 -5.36 -0.75 8.91
CA ILE A 54 -5.93 -1.88 9.63
C ILE A 54 -7.38 -1.55 9.97
N ASP A 55 -8.31 -2.39 9.54
CA ASP A 55 -9.76 -2.21 9.77
C ASP A 55 -10.27 -0.81 9.38
N GLY A 56 -9.81 -0.29 8.23
CA GLY A 56 -10.17 1.05 7.77
C GLY A 56 -9.41 2.20 8.44
N THR A 57 -8.57 1.92 9.44
CA THR A 57 -7.84 2.95 10.20
C THR A 57 -6.37 2.99 9.77
N PRO A 58 -5.79 4.17 9.46
CA PRO A 58 -4.38 4.28 9.13
C PRO A 58 -3.50 3.92 10.33
N VAL A 59 -2.36 3.27 10.09
CA VAL A 59 -1.36 2.90 11.12
C VAL A 59 -0.06 3.67 11.00
#